data_AF-A0A534C2D4-F1
#
_entry.id   AF-A0A534C2D4-F1
#
_cell.length_a   1.000
_cell.length_b   1.000
_cell.length_c   1.000
_cell.angle_alpha   90.00
_cell.angle_beta   90.00
_cell.angle_gamma   90.00
#
_symmetry.space_group_name_H-M   'P 1'
#
loop_
_entity.id
_entity.type
_entity.pdbx_description
1 polymer ?
#
loop_
_entity_poly.entity_id
_entity_poly.type
_entity_poly.pdbx_seq_one_letter_code
_entity_poly.pdbx_strand_id
1 'polypeptide(L)'
;IVKVISPDTFERLIYAGNAVQTVRAKDKKKVITVRTSTFQATPAGSAAAPIEDAAAAADPGISSFVGEELSKSDRPELTSAKIIVSGGRAMQSRENFTKYIEPVADRLGAAIGASRAAVDAGYAPNDWQVGQTGKVVAPELYVAVGISGAIQHLAGMKDSKVIVAINKDEEAPIFQVADYGLVGPGTRQD
;
A
#
# COMPACT_ATOMS: atom_id res chain seq x y z
N ILE A 1 12.69 0.48 8.13
CA ILE A 1 12.88 1.86 8.65
C ILE A 1 12.11 2.85 7.79
N VAL A 2 11.80 4.01 8.37
CA VAL A 2 11.15 5.15 7.67
C VAL A 2 12.03 6.39 7.59
N LYS A 3 13.11 6.44 8.37
CA LYS A 3 14.08 7.53 8.34
C LYS A 3 15.45 7.05 8.80
N VAL A 4 16.50 7.62 8.22
CA VAL A 4 17.89 7.50 8.69
C VAL A 4 18.25 8.82 9.35
N ILE A 5 18.54 8.82 10.66
CA ILE A 5 18.97 10.01 11.41
C ILE A 5 20.49 10.14 11.37
N SER A 6 21.19 9.02 11.60
CA SER A 6 22.65 8.90 11.54
C SER A 6 23.01 7.48 11.08
N PRO A 7 24.29 7.16 10.79
CA PRO A 7 24.72 5.83 10.35
C PRO A 7 24.33 4.67 11.27
N ASP A 8 24.00 4.94 12.53
CA ASP A 8 23.60 3.97 13.53
C ASP A 8 22.22 4.23 14.15
N THR A 9 21.52 5.30 13.77
CA THR A 9 20.25 5.69 14.38
C THR A 9 19.15 5.86 13.33
N PHE A 10 18.03 5.16 13.54
CA PHE A 10 16.93 5.05 12.58
C PHE A 10 15.59 5.26 13.24
N GLU A 11 14.59 5.70 12.47
CA GLU A 11 13.20 5.67 12.89
C GLU A 11 12.47 4.50 12.24
N ARG A 12 11.59 3.84 13.01
CA ARG A 12 10.66 2.83 12.51
C ARG A 12 9.29 3.02 13.14
N LEU A 13 8.26 2.59 12.42
CA LEU A 13 6.90 2.57 12.90
C LEU A 13 6.64 1.32 13.76
N ILE A 14 5.90 1.51 14.84
CA ILE A 14 5.37 0.45 15.72
C ILE A 14 3.86 0.70 15.97
N TYR A 15 3.17 -0.28 16.54
CA TYR A 15 1.71 -0.20 16.81
C TYR A 15 0.88 0.25 15.60
N ALA A 16 1.01 -0.46 14.47
CA ALA A 16 0.32 -0.15 13.23
C ALA A 16 0.57 1.31 12.74
N GLY A 17 1.76 1.86 13.01
CA GLY A 17 2.12 3.21 12.62
C GLY A 17 1.69 4.31 13.57
N ASN A 18 1.03 3.99 14.69
CA ASN A 18 0.57 5.00 15.65
C ASN A 18 1.68 5.56 16.54
N ALA A 19 2.85 4.93 16.58
CA ALA A 19 4.01 5.48 17.25
C ALA A 19 5.27 5.34 16.38
N VAL A 20 6.12 6.35 16.47
CA VAL A 20 7.45 6.37 15.86
C VAL A 20 8.47 6.01 16.94
N GLN A 21 9.27 4.97 16.68
CA GLN A 21 10.34 4.54 17.56
C GLN A 21 11.68 4.91 16.94
N THR A 22 12.47 5.70 17.68
CA THR A 22 13.88 5.96 17.36
C THR A 22 14.77 4.89 17.98
N VAL A 23 15.56 4.20 17.17
CA VAL A 23 16.42 3.09 17.58
C VAL A 23 17.87 3.37 17.19
N ARG A 24 18.79 3.29 18.15
CA ARG A 24 20.23 3.25 17.89
C ARG A 24 20.72 1.81 17.85
N ALA A 25 21.18 1.36 16.69
CA ALA A 25 21.74 0.03 16.46
C ALA A 25 23.20 -0.02 16.95
N LYS A 26 23.47 -0.88 17.94
CA LYS A 26 24.81 -1.05 18.53
C LYS A 26 25.69 -2.04 17.76
N ASP A 27 25.09 -2.83 16.87
CA ASP A 27 25.79 -3.85 16.09
C ASP A 27 26.81 -3.24 15.13
N LYS A 28 27.92 -3.95 14.91
CA LYS A 28 28.96 -3.51 13.97
C LYS A 28 28.41 -3.36 12.55
N LYS A 29 27.65 -4.36 12.09
CA LYS A 29 26.96 -4.37 10.78
C LYS A 29 25.47 -4.11 10.99
N LYS A 30 24.88 -3.25 10.17
CA LYS A 30 23.46 -2.88 10.24
C LYS A 30 22.71 -3.60 9.13
N VAL A 31 21.88 -4.58 9.48
CA VAL A 31 20.97 -5.25 8.53
C VAL A 31 19.60 -4.62 8.70
N ILE A 32 19.09 -4.01 7.63
CA ILE A 32 17.91 -3.15 7.70
C ILE A 32 17.04 -3.40 6.47
N THR A 33 15.73 -3.51 6.68
CA THR A 33 14.73 -3.38 5.62
C THR A 33 14.19 -1.95 5.56
N VAL A 34 13.98 -1.42 4.36
CA VAL A 34 13.56 -0.04 4.13
C VAL A 34 12.09 -0.02 3.69
N ARG A 35 11.29 0.88 4.27
CA ARG A 35 9.91 1.13 3.80
C ARG A 35 10.00 2.05 2.59
N THR A 36 9.92 1.48 1.40
CA THR A 36 10.12 2.18 0.12
C THR A 36 9.24 3.41 -0.04
N SER A 37 7.99 3.36 0.41
CA SER A 37 7.03 4.47 0.33
C SER A 37 7.43 5.74 1.10
N THR A 38 8.42 5.67 1.99
CA THR A 38 8.88 6.82 2.80
C THR A 38 10.15 7.48 2.25
N PHE A 39 10.74 6.92 1.19
CA PHE A 39 11.92 7.46 0.55
C PHE A 39 11.61 7.77 -0.91
N GLN A 40 12.02 8.96 -1.35
CA GLN A 40 11.90 9.32 -2.75
C GLN A 40 12.86 8.46 -3.58
N ALA A 41 12.36 7.91 -4.70
CA ALA A 41 13.20 7.24 -5.67
C ALA A 41 14.28 8.20 -6.19
N THR A 42 15.53 7.75 -6.20
CA THR A 42 16.64 8.53 -6.75
C THR A 42 16.51 8.56 -8.28
N PRO A 43 16.76 9.69 -8.97
CA PRO A 43 16.83 9.72 -10.42
C PRO A 43 17.85 8.72 -10.95
N ALA A 44 17.67 8.24 -12.19
CA ALA A 44 18.70 7.49 -12.87
C ALA A 44 19.98 8.34 -12.93
N GLY A 45 21.10 7.79 -12.43
CA GLY A 45 22.38 8.49 -12.43
C GLY A 45 22.92 8.68 -13.85
N SER A 46 23.66 9.76 -14.08
CA SER A 46 24.31 10.05 -15.37
C SER A 46 25.62 9.28 -15.58
N ALA A 47 26.18 8.67 -14.52
CA ALA A 47 27.42 7.91 -14.56
C ALA A 47 27.15 6.43 -14.26
N ALA A 48 27.73 5.54 -15.06
CA ALA A 48 27.72 4.11 -14.80
C ALA A 48 28.57 3.80 -13.57
N ALA A 49 28.02 3.03 -12.62
CA ALA A 49 28.80 2.43 -11.55
C ALA A 49 29.66 1.28 -12.12
N PRO A 50 30.89 1.06 -11.60
CA PRO A 50 31.68 -0.10 -12.00
C PRO A 50 30.92 -1.40 -11.65
N ILE A 51 30.96 -2.35 -12.58
CA ILE A 51 30.42 -3.70 -12.38
C ILE A 51 31.59 -4.59 -11.92
N GLU A 52 31.41 -5.26 -10.79
CA GLU A 52 32.38 -6.19 -10.22
C GLU A 52 31.74 -7.57 -10.05
N ASP A 53 32.48 -8.63 -10.39
CA ASP A 53 32.04 -10.00 -10.16
C ASP A 53 32.05 -10.33 -8.67
N ALA A 54 30.92 -10.81 -8.16
CA ALA A 54 30.79 -11.29 -6.79
C ALA A 54 30.75 -12.83 -6.77
N ALA A 55 31.58 -13.44 -5.93
CA ALA A 55 31.55 -14.88 -5.73
C ALA A 55 30.22 -15.31 -5.07
N ALA A 56 29.56 -16.30 -5.66
CA ALA A 56 28.36 -16.89 -5.08
C ALA A 56 28.71 -17.71 -3.82
N ALA A 57 27.83 -17.65 -2.82
CA ALA A 57 27.92 -18.56 -1.68
C ALA A 57 27.58 -20.00 -2.11
N ALA A 58 28.02 -20.98 -1.32
CA ALA A 58 27.61 -22.37 -1.53
C ALA A 58 26.09 -22.52 -1.36
N ASP A 59 25.45 -23.30 -2.24
CA ASP A 59 24.03 -23.59 -2.17
C ASP A 59 23.75 -24.65 -1.09
N PRO A 60 22.98 -24.33 -0.03
CA PRO A 60 22.59 -25.31 0.97
C PRO A 60 21.60 -26.37 0.46
N GLY A 61 20.97 -26.19 -0.71
CA GLY A 61 20.07 -27.18 -1.32
C GLY A 61 18.75 -27.40 -0.57
N ILE A 62 18.36 -26.48 0.32
CA ILE A 62 17.17 -26.61 1.18
C ILE A 62 15.87 -26.07 0.56
N SER A 63 15.94 -25.40 -0.58
CA SER A 63 14.78 -24.85 -1.29
C SER A 63 15.02 -24.84 -2.80
N SER A 64 13.97 -25.06 -3.59
CA SER A 64 14.00 -24.89 -5.05
C SER A 64 12.84 -24.02 -5.49
N PHE A 65 13.06 -23.21 -6.54
CA PHE A 65 12.01 -22.45 -7.19
C PHE A 65 11.23 -23.38 -8.13
N VAL A 66 9.94 -23.57 -7.87
CA VAL A 66 9.06 -24.46 -8.67
C VAL A 66 8.30 -23.67 -9.74
N GLY A 67 7.92 -22.43 -9.44
CA GLY A 67 7.18 -21.55 -10.34
C GLY A 67 6.63 -20.34 -9.60
N GLU A 68 6.08 -19.40 -10.36
CA GLU A 68 5.42 -18.20 -9.85
C GLU A 68 4.17 -17.92 -10.69
N GLU A 69 3.05 -17.65 -10.02
CA GLU A 69 1.84 -17.15 -10.68
C GLU A 69 1.78 -15.63 -10.49
N LEU A 70 2.19 -14.90 -11.52
CA LEU A 70 2.13 -13.45 -11.53
C LEU A 70 0.75 -12.98 -11.96
N SER A 71 0.12 -12.17 -11.10
CA SER A 71 -1.08 -11.39 -11.44
C SER A 71 -0.75 -10.40 -12.55
N LYS A 72 -1.00 -10.76 -13.82
CA LYS A 72 -0.86 -9.84 -14.95
C LYS A 72 -1.94 -8.77 -14.86
N SER A 73 -1.49 -7.52 -14.75
CA SER A 73 -2.35 -6.34 -14.71
C SER A 73 -1.77 -5.30 -15.66
N ASP A 74 -2.60 -4.76 -16.54
CA ASP A 74 -2.25 -3.58 -17.35
C ASP A 74 -2.25 -2.30 -16.51
N ARG A 75 -2.80 -2.37 -15.29
CA ARG A 75 -2.83 -1.27 -14.32
C ARG A 75 -1.52 -1.19 -13.53
N PRO A 76 -1.14 0.01 -13.06
CA PRO A 76 0.06 0.20 -12.25
C PRO A 76 0.11 -0.73 -11.03
N GLU A 77 1.32 -1.10 -10.63
CA GLU A 77 1.52 -1.86 -9.40
C GLU A 77 1.19 -0.99 -8.18
N LEU A 78 0.50 -1.58 -7.19
CA LEU A 78 -0.12 -0.86 -6.08
C LEU A 78 0.86 -0.06 -5.22
N THR A 79 2.08 -0.54 -4.96
CA THR A 79 3.10 0.16 -4.16
C THR A 79 3.81 1.29 -4.90
N SER A 80 3.73 1.32 -6.23
CA SER A 80 4.37 2.34 -7.09
C SER A 80 3.39 3.33 -7.73
N ALA A 81 2.08 3.07 -7.61
CA ALA A 81 1.06 3.90 -8.23
C ALA A 81 0.94 5.31 -7.60
N LYS A 82 0.76 6.32 -8.46
CA LYS A 82 0.49 7.70 -8.04
C LYS A 82 -0.94 7.90 -7.57
N ILE A 83 -1.88 7.13 -8.11
CA ILE A 83 -3.30 7.18 -7.76
C ILE A 83 -3.74 5.77 -7.43
N ILE A 84 -4.48 5.62 -6.32
CA ILE A 84 -5.06 4.35 -5.91
C ILE A 84 -6.55 4.55 -5.65
N VAL A 85 -7.38 3.71 -6.28
CA VAL A 85 -8.82 3.64 -5.99
C VAL A 85 -9.09 2.33 -5.28
N SER A 86 -9.62 2.41 -4.07
CA SER A 86 -9.78 1.27 -3.18
C SER A 86 -11.22 1.02 -2.77
N GLY A 87 -11.66 -0.23 -2.91
CA GLY A 87 -12.99 -0.68 -2.50
C GLY A 87 -13.01 -1.41 -1.15
N GLY A 88 -14.07 -1.21 -0.38
CA GLY A 88 -14.29 -1.92 0.89
C GLY A 88 -15.45 -2.92 0.85
N ARG A 89 -15.83 -3.43 2.04
CA ARG A 89 -16.93 -4.42 2.17
C ARG A 89 -18.29 -3.87 1.70
N ALA A 90 -18.46 -2.55 1.69
CA ALA A 90 -19.70 -1.94 1.20
C ALA A 90 -19.94 -2.15 -0.31
N MET A 91 -18.98 -2.70 -1.06
CA MET A 91 -19.21 -3.13 -2.44
C MET A 91 -20.14 -4.36 -2.54
N GLN A 92 -20.30 -5.14 -1.46
CA GLN A 92 -21.23 -6.28 -1.34
C GLN A 92 -20.96 -7.49 -2.26
N SER A 93 -20.32 -7.32 -3.41
CA SER A 93 -19.98 -8.40 -4.34
C SER A 93 -18.75 -8.04 -5.18
N ARG A 94 -18.13 -9.06 -5.77
CA ARG A 94 -17.08 -8.88 -6.79
C ARG A 94 -17.59 -8.15 -8.02
N GLU A 95 -18.82 -8.45 -8.44
CA GLU A 95 -19.45 -7.80 -9.58
C GLU A 95 -19.58 -6.29 -9.37
N ASN A 96 -20.06 -5.85 -8.21
CA ASN A 96 -20.15 -4.43 -7.88
C ASN A 96 -18.76 -3.81 -7.76
N PHE A 97 -17.79 -4.52 -7.17
CA PHE A 97 -16.42 -4.05 -7.09
C PHE A 97 -15.87 -3.75 -8.49
N THR A 98 -16.00 -4.68 -9.43
CA THR A 98 -15.62 -4.49 -10.83
C THR A 98 -16.43 -3.38 -11.49
N LYS A 99 -17.75 -3.33 -11.28
CA LYS A 99 -18.64 -2.34 -11.91
C LYS A 99 -18.31 -0.90 -11.49
N TYR A 100 -17.97 -0.66 -10.23
CA TYR A 100 -17.84 0.70 -9.69
C TYR A 100 -16.39 1.15 -9.45
N ILE A 101 -15.48 0.24 -9.13
CA ILE A 101 -14.08 0.59 -8.83
C ILE A 101 -13.22 0.61 -10.10
N GLU A 102 -13.32 -0.43 -10.93
CA GLU A 102 -12.44 -0.59 -12.10
C GLU A 102 -12.55 0.55 -13.12
N PRO A 103 -13.75 1.01 -13.55
CA PRO A 103 -13.85 2.08 -14.54
C PRO A 103 -13.28 3.41 -14.05
N VAL A 104 -13.40 3.69 -12.75
CA VAL A 104 -12.84 4.89 -12.13
C VAL A 104 -11.31 4.78 -12.10
N ALA A 105 -10.79 3.61 -11.72
CA ALA A 105 -9.36 3.37 -11.73
C ALA A 105 -8.78 3.51 -13.15
N ASP A 106 -9.42 2.91 -14.15
CA ASP A 106 -9.00 2.97 -15.56
C ASP A 106 -9.02 4.42 -16.07
N ARG A 107 -10.07 5.18 -15.75
CA ARG A 107 -10.19 6.58 -16.17
C ARG A 107 -9.09 7.46 -15.57
N LEU A 108 -8.63 7.13 -14.36
CA LEU A 108 -7.59 7.87 -13.64
C LEU A 108 -6.18 7.31 -13.89
N GLY A 109 -6.03 6.19 -14.60
CA GLY A 109 -4.76 5.46 -14.70
C GLY A 109 -4.25 5.01 -13.32
N ALA A 110 -5.16 4.66 -12.42
CA ALA A 110 -4.89 4.31 -11.03
C ALA A 110 -4.66 2.81 -10.85
N ALA A 111 -3.92 2.45 -9.79
CA ALA A 111 -3.96 1.10 -9.27
C ALA A 111 -5.22 0.86 -8.45
N ILE A 112 -5.55 -0.41 -8.25
CA ILE A 112 -6.73 -0.83 -7.49
C ILE A 112 -6.29 -1.42 -6.16
N GLY A 113 -6.85 -0.89 -5.08
CA GLY A 113 -6.67 -1.45 -3.75
C GLY A 113 -7.97 -2.03 -3.19
N ALA A 114 -7.85 -2.78 -2.10
CA ALA A 114 -8.97 -3.36 -1.38
C ALA A 114 -8.72 -3.35 0.13
N SER A 115 -9.79 -3.25 0.92
CA SER A 115 -9.68 -3.54 2.34
C SER A 115 -9.63 -5.05 2.59
N ARG A 116 -9.08 -5.47 3.73
CA ARG A 116 -9.11 -6.88 4.16
C ARG A 116 -10.52 -7.47 4.10
N ALA A 117 -11.52 -6.71 4.53
CA ALA A 117 -12.90 -7.17 4.56
C ALA A 117 -13.49 -7.45 3.18
N ALA A 118 -12.99 -6.79 2.12
CA ALA A 118 -13.38 -7.08 0.73
C ALA A 118 -12.64 -8.32 0.20
N VAL A 119 -11.37 -8.51 0.58
CA VAL A 119 -10.57 -9.69 0.22
C VAL A 119 -11.12 -10.95 0.87
N ASP A 120 -11.36 -10.92 2.19
CA ASP A 120 -11.92 -12.04 2.96
C ASP A 120 -13.31 -12.44 2.44
N ALA A 121 -14.06 -11.49 1.84
CA ALA A 121 -15.36 -11.73 1.21
C ALA A 121 -15.29 -12.15 -0.27
N GLY A 122 -14.09 -12.27 -0.85
CA GLY A 122 -13.87 -12.69 -2.23
C GLY A 122 -14.14 -11.63 -3.30
N TYR A 123 -14.26 -10.35 -2.93
CA TYR A 123 -14.53 -9.25 -3.88
C TYR A 123 -13.29 -8.86 -4.67
N ALA A 124 -12.11 -9.01 -4.07
CA ALA A 124 -10.82 -8.65 -4.63
C ALA A 124 -9.74 -9.68 -4.21
N PRO A 125 -8.67 -9.86 -5.01
CA PRO A 125 -7.55 -10.72 -4.63
C PRO A 125 -6.74 -10.14 -3.46
N ASN A 126 -6.02 -11.00 -2.72
CA ASN A 126 -5.18 -10.57 -1.60
C ASN A 126 -4.07 -9.61 -2.02
N ASP A 127 -3.60 -9.71 -3.25
CA ASP A 127 -2.60 -8.79 -3.81
C ASP A 127 -3.03 -7.33 -3.79
N TRP A 128 -4.33 -7.05 -3.80
CA TRP A 128 -4.85 -5.69 -3.76
C TRP A 128 -5.03 -5.17 -2.33
N GLN A 129 -4.80 -6.00 -1.30
CA GLN A 129 -5.04 -5.63 0.08
C GLN A 129 -4.11 -4.49 0.51
N VAL A 130 -4.69 -3.39 0.98
CA VAL A 130 -3.99 -2.27 1.62
C VAL A 130 -4.17 -2.37 3.14
N GLY A 131 -3.08 -2.18 3.88
CA GLY A 131 -3.12 -2.16 5.35
C GLY A 131 -1.90 -2.81 6.00
N GLN A 132 -1.95 -2.94 7.33
CA GLN A 132 -0.89 -3.52 8.16
C GLN A 132 -0.47 -4.92 7.73
N THR A 133 -1.42 -5.75 7.27
CA THR A 133 -1.17 -7.12 6.82
C THR A 133 -1.11 -7.25 5.30
N GLY A 134 -1.22 -6.13 4.58
CA GLY A 134 -1.19 -6.08 3.12
C GLY A 134 -0.06 -5.17 2.65
N LYS A 135 -0.27 -4.54 1.49
CA LYS A 135 0.65 -3.55 0.94
C LYS A 135 0.48 -2.21 1.67
N VAL A 136 1.61 -1.55 1.87
CA VAL A 136 1.69 -0.23 2.48
C VAL A 136 2.07 0.76 1.38
N VAL A 137 1.24 1.76 1.18
CA VAL A 137 1.26 2.68 0.04
C VAL A 137 1.25 4.13 0.53
N ALA A 138 1.75 5.03 -0.31
CA ALA A 138 1.70 6.48 -0.08
C ALA A 138 1.54 7.23 -1.43
N PRO A 139 0.43 7.00 -2.16
CA PRO A 139 0.17 7.66 -3.44
C PRO A 139 -0.03 9.18 -3.28
N GLU A 140 -0.07 9.87 -4.41
CA GLU A 140 -0.47 11.28 -4.47
C GLU A 140 -1.97 11.45 -4.21
N LEU A 141 -2.79 10.47 -4.64
CA LEU A 141 -4.22 10.42 -4.39
C LEU A 141 -4.65 9.00 -3.99
N TYR A 142 -5.33 8.89 -2.85
CA TYR A 142 -5.97 7.67 -2.39
C TYR A 142 -7.48 7.88 -2.28
N VAL A 143 -8.28 7.12 -3.03
CA VAL A 143 -9.74 7.16 -2.98
C VAL A 143 -10.25 5.93 -2.24
N ALA A 144 -10.85 6.11 -1.07
CA ALA A 144 -11.42 5.06 -0.24
C ALA A 144 -12.95 5.00 -0.41
N VAL A 145 -13.45 4.02 -1.16
CA VAL A 145 -14.88 3.84 -1.43
C VAL A 145 -15.45 2.72 -0.57
N GLY A 146 -16.35 3.06 0.35
CA GLY A 146 -17.03 2.08 1.19
C GLY A 146 -16.10 1.38 2.21
N ILE A 147 -15.05 2.07 2.65
CA ILE A 147 -14.08 1.61 3.64
C ILE A 147 -14.31 2.38 4.95
N SER A 148 -14.45 1.68 6.07
CA SER A 148 -14.73 2.30 7.38
C SER A 148 -13.54 3.06 7.97
N GLY A 149 -12.30 2.73 7.60
CA GLY A 149 -11.10 3.34 8.17
C GLY A 149 -10.60 2.68 9.45
N ALA A 150 -10.73 1.35 9.57
CA ALA A 150 -10.12 0.60 10.68
C ALA A 150 -8.60 0.87 10.75
N ILE A 151 -8.04 0.89 11.96
CA ILE A 151 -6.62 1.22 12.23
C ILE A 151 -5.67 0.40 11.34
N GLN A 152 -5.97 -0.88 11.13
CA GLN A 152 -5.16 -1.77 10.30
C GLN A 152 -5.16 -1.35 8.84
N HIS A 153 -6.27 -0.81 8.32
CA HIS A 153 -6.31 -0.26 6.95
C HIS A 153 -5.52 1.05 6.87
N LEU A 154 -5.74 1.96 7.81
CA LEU A 154 -5.08 3.26 7.86
C LEU A 154 -3.54 3.14 7.94
N ALA A 155 -3.04 2.14 8.67
CA ALA A 155 -1.61 1.83 8.73
C ALA A 155 -0.96 1.64 7.35
N GLY A 156 -1.75 1.24 6.35
CA GLY A 156 -1.32 1.01 4.98
C GLY A 156 -1.41 2.22 4.06
N MET A 157 -2.14 3.28 4.40
CA MET A 157 -2.42 4.37 3.44
C MET A 157 -2.51 5.79 4.03
N LYS A 158 -2.38 5.96 5.35
CA LYS A 158 -2.49 7.28 5.99
C LYS A 158 -1.43 8.29 5.57
N ASP A 159 -0.33 7.82 4.98
CA ASP A 159 0.76 8.66 4.48
C ASP A 159 0.53 9.11 3.02
N SER A 160 -0.66 8.85 2.45
CA SER A 160 -1.03 9.37 1.12
C SER A 160 -1.13 10.90 1.15
N LYS A 161 -0.75 11.57 0.06
CA LYS A 161 -0.74 13.05 0.04
C LYS A 161 -2.16 13.64 0.10
N VAL A 162 -3.12 13.00 -0.57
CA VAL A 162 -4.54 13.37 -0.55
C VAL A 162 -5.37 12.10 -0.37
N ILE A 163 -6.26 12.11 0.60
CA ILE A 163 -7.20 11.04 0.93
C ILE A 163 -8.62 11.53 0.66
N VAL A 164 -9.31 10.85 -0.25
CA VAL A 164 -10.73 11.04 -0.53
C VAL A 164 -11.52 9.87 0.05
N ALA A 165 -12.55 10.14 0.84
CA ALA A 165 -13.43 9.12 1.40
C ALA A 165 -14.86 9.25 0.86
N ILE A 166 -15.42 8.14 0.39
CA ILE A 166 -16.84 8.03 0.01
C ILE A 166 -17.46 6.95 0.88
N ASN A 167 -18.33 7.35 1.81
CA ASN A 167 -18.97 6.42 2.74
C ASN A 167 -20.40 6.85 3.04
N LYS A 168 -21.30 5.88 3.26
CA LYS A 168 -22.69 6.15 3.63
C LYS A 168 -22.86 6.52 5.10
N ASP A 169 -21.91 6.09 5.94
CA ASP A 169 -21.89 6.31 7.37
C ASP A 169 -21.04 7.55 7.65
N GLU A 170 -21.68 8.67 8.01
CA GLU A 170 -21.02 9.95 8.28
C GLU A 170 -20.05 9.89 9.47
N GLU A 171 -20.24 8.93 10.37
CA GLU A 171 -19.42 8.71 11.56
C GLU A 171 -18.25 7.73 11.29
N ALA A 172 -18.06 7.30 10.04
CA ALA A 172 -17.01 6.35 9.70
C ALA A 172 -15.61 6.90 10.02
N PRO A 173 -14.74 6.16 10.74
CA PRO A 173 -13.39 6.61 11.12
C PRO A 173 -12.50 7.09 9.97
N ILE A 174 -12.75 6.65 8.73
CA ILE A 174 -12.03 7.11 7.54
C ILE A 174 -12.11 8.63 7.35
N PHE A 175 -13.21 9.27 7.77
CA PHE A 175 -13.38 10.72 7.64
C PHE A 175 -12.45 11.51 8.57
N GLN A 176 -11.92 10.89 9.62
CA GLN A 176 -10.96 11.55 10.52
C GLN A 176 -9.58 11.76 9.87
N VAL A 177 -9.29 11.03 8.78
CA VAL A 177 -8.02 11.13 8.05
C VAL A 177 -8.21 11.57 6.59
N ALA A 178 -9.44 11.78 6.14
CA ALA A 178 -9.74 12.19 4.78
C ALA A 178 -9.59 13.70 4.61
N ASP A 179 -8.90 14.13 3.57
CA ASP A 179 -8.85 15.54 3.16
C ASP A 179 -10.17 15.98 2.52
N TYR A 180 -10.83 15.05 1.81
CA TYR A 180 -12.15 15.27 1.21
C TYR A 180 -13.08 14.11 1.52
N GLY A 181 -14.27 14.42 2.04
CA GLY A 181 -15.29 13.44 2.36
C GLY A 181 -16.58 13.68 1.59
N LEU A 182 -17.17 12.61 1.05
CA LEU A 182 -18.52 12.59 0.53
C LEU A 182 -19.35 11.57 1.32
N VAL A 183 -20.36 12.07 2.03
CA VAL A 183 -21.38 11.23 2.68
C VAL A 183 -22.43 10.87 1.66
N GLY A 184 -22.53 9.58 1.35
CA GLY A 184 -23.48 9.07 0.38
C GLY A 184 -23.23 7.60 0.07
N PRO A 185 -24.20 6.93 -0.57
CA PRO A 185 -23.99 5.56 -0.98
C PRO A 185 -22.88 5.56 -2.05
N GLY A 186 -21.84 4.74 -1.84
CA GLY A 186 -20.75 4.57 -2.81
C GLY A 186 -21.21 3.98 -4.15
N THR A 187 -22.49 3.63 -4.25
CA THR A 187 -23.22 3.22 -5.45
C THR A 187 -24.52 4.04 -5.49
N ARG A 188 -24.81 4.74 -6.59
CA ARG A 188 -26.19 5.18 -6.83
C ARG A 188 -26.95 3.96 -7.35
N GLN A 189 -27.95 3.51 -6.60
CA GLN A 189 -29.04 2.73 -7.20
C GLN A 189 -29.95 3.76 -7.86
N ASP A 190 -30.12 3.63 -9.17
CA ASP A 190 -31.19 4.32 -9.90
C ASP A 190 -32.56 3.77 -9.45
#